data_AF-A0A8J3SSZ8-F1
#
_entry.id   AF-A0A8J3SSZ8-F1
#
_cell.length_a   1.000
_cell.length_b   1.000
_cell.length_c   1.000
_cell.angle_alpha   90.00
_cell.angle_beta   90.00
_cell.angle_gamma   90.00
#
_symmetry.space_group_name_H-M   'P 1'
#
loop_
_entity.id
_entity.type
_entity.pdbx_description
1 polymer ?
#
loop_
_entity_poly.entity_id
_entity_poly.type
_entity_poly.pdbx_seq_one_letter_code
_entity_poly.pdbx_strand_id
1 'polypeptide(L)'
;MARTRPPRLTRAHAAALLLQDDDSTAAAAHRTGLAIDTDGRARILAPNDVFTAPIRHIALTRGELLEAGVRVAAGSGPRLDALLADVNTHLVKSWNTA
;
A
#
# COMPACT_ATOMS: atom_id res chain seq x y z
N MET A 1 1.36 9.30 -25.85
CA MET A 1 1.89 9.04 -24.50
C MET A 1 1.97 7.55 -24.30
N ALA A 2 3.15 7.01 -23.96
CA ALA A 2 3.27 5.58 -23.65
C ALA A 2 2.36 5.27 -22.46
N ARG A 3 1.39 4.36 -22.64
CA ARG A 3 0.55 3.88 -21.54
C ARG A 3 1.44 3.09 -20.59
N THR A 4 2.04 3.77 -19.62
CA THR A 4 2.71 3.13 -18.49
C THR A 4 1.67 2.31 -17.75
N ARG A 5 1.87 0.99 -17.73
CA ARG A 5 1.01 0.08 -16.96
C ARG A 5 1.04 0.50 -15.49
N PRO A 6 -0.11 0.49 -14.79
CA PRO A 6 -0.12 0.74 -13.35
C PRO A 6 0.84 -0.24 -12.64
N PRO A 7 1.59 0.23 -11.63
CA PRO A 7 2.40 -0.66 -10.81
C PRO A 7 1.52 -1.68 -10.09
N ARG A 8 2.09 -2.86 -9.82
CA ARG A 8 1.41 -3.95 -9.15
C ARG A 8 1.91 -4.09 -7.73
N LEU A 9 1.01 -4.01 -6.76
CA LEU A 9 1.30 -4.33 -5.37
C LEU A 9 1.49 -5.84 -5.20
N THR A 10 2.44 -6.20 -4.35
CA THR A 10 2.87 -7.59 -4.11
C THR A 10 2.92 -7.87 -2.62
N ARG A 11 3.05 -9.16 -2.27
CA ARG A 11 3.26 -9.57 -0.88
C ARG A 11 4.48 -8.92 -0.24
N ALA A 12 5.54 -8.66 -1.02
CA ALA A 12 6.74 -7.98 -0.52
C ALA A 12 6.42 -6.54 -0.06
N HIS A 13 5.57 -5.82 -0.79
CA HIS A 13 5.11 -4.49 -0.40
C HIS A 13 4.29 -4.53 0.90
N ALA A 14 3.35 -5.47 1.01
CA ALA A 14 2.54 -5.64 2.21
C ALA A 14 3.39 -6.06 3.42
N ALA A 15 4.36 -6.96 3.23
CA ALA A 15 5.30 -7.37 4.26
C ALA A 15 6.18 -6.19 4.70
N ALA A 16 6.70 -5.40 3.76
CA ALA A 16 7.50 -4.21 4.07
C ALA A 16 6.70 -3.20 4.89
N LEU A 17 5.40 -3.04 4.62
CA LEU A 17 4.50 -2.17 5.38
C LEU A 17 4.19 -2.70 6.80
N LEU A 18 4.10 -4.03 6.97
CA LEU A 18 3.86 -4.66 8.27
C LEU A 18 5.12 -4.73 9.16
N LEU A 19 6.30 -4.86 8.53
CA LEU A 19 7.61 -4.99 9.16
C LEU A 19 8.30 -3.64 9.44
N GLN A 20 7.65 -2.51 9.17
CA GLN A 20 8.18 -1.21 9.60
C GLN A 20 8.37 -1.23 11.12
N ASP A 21 9.60 -0.93 11.58
CA ASP A 21 9.94 -0.89 13.00
C ASP A 21 9.08 0.15 13.73
N ASP A 22 8.45 -0.29 14.81
CA ASP A 22 7.51 0.46 15.64
C ASP A 22 8.24 1.46 16.58
N ASP A 23 9.17 2.27 16.06
CA ASP A 23 9.67 3.46 16.78
C ASP A 23 8.63 4.61 16.78
N SER A 24 7.46 4.33 16.18
CA SER A 24 6.29 5.18 16.11
C SER A 24 5.19 4.63 17.02
N THR A 25 4.46 5.50 17.73
CA THR A 25 3.30 5.08 18.53
C THR A 25 2.36 4.21 17.68
N ALA A 26 1.73 3.18 18.27
CA ALA A 26 0.86 2.24 17.54
C ALA A 26 -0.20 2.93 16.64
N ALA A 27 -0.66 4.13 17.05
CA ALA A 27 -1.58 4.97 16.27
C ALA A 27 -0.94 5.63 15.05
N ALA A 28 0.32 6.07 15.14
CA ALA A 28 1.08 6.59 14.00
C ALA A 28 1.42 5.45 13.02
N ALA A 29 1.78 4.27 13.55
CA ALA A 29 2.14 3.12 12.75
C ALA A 29 0.94 2.52 11.98
N HIS A 30 -0.29 2.60 12.53
CA HIS A 30 -1.52 2.24 11.80
C HIS A 30 -1.77 3.14 10.58
N ARG A 31 -1.32 4.39 10.64
CA ARG A 31 -1.58 5.40 9.61
C ARG A 31 -0.51 5.40 8.50
N THR A 32 0.55 4.62 8.64
CA THR A 32 1.56 4.45 7.58
C THR A 32 0.94 3.76 6.37
N GLY A 33 1.25 4.25 5.17
CA GLY A 33 0.66 3.77 3.93
C GLY A 33 1.69 3.41 2.87
N LEU A 34 1.24 2.65 1.89
CA LEU A 34 1.91 2.40 0.64
C LEU A 34 1.24 3.29 -0.42
N ALA A 35 2.02 4.19 -0.99
CA ALA A 35 1.61 5.14 -2.01
C ALA A 35 2.29 4.83 -3.34
N ILE A 36 1.66 5.23 -4.43
CA ILE A 36 2.24 5.23 -5.78
C ILE A 36 2.57 6.69 -6.14
N ASP A 37 3.84 6.96 -6.43
CA ASP A 37 4.29 8.28 -6.88
C ASP A 37 3.88 8.59 -8.33
N THR A 38 4.11 9.83 -8.75
CA THR A 38 3.82 10.29 -10.13
C THR A 38 4.61 9.53 -11.21
N ASP A 39 5.72 8.89 -10.85
CA ASP A 39 6.55 8.07 -11.74
C ASP A 39 6.10 6.60 -11.76
N GLY A 40 5.08 6.22 -10.97
CA GLY A 40 4.56 4.87 -10.86
C GLY A 40 5.37 3.94 -9.96
N ARG A 41 6.15 4.46 -9.02
CA ARG A 41 6.88 3.67 -8.02
C ARG A 41 6.10 3.57 -6.73
N ALA A 42 6.09 2.38 -6.13
CA ALA A 42 5.54 2.18 -4.79
C ALA A 42 6.51 2.70 -3.72
N ARG A 43 6.00 3.45 -2.75
CA ARG A 43 6.76 4.02 -1.63
C ARG A 43 5.97 3.85 -0.34
N ILE A 44 6.68 3.60 0.76
CA ILE A 44 6.10 3.68 2.09
C ILE A 44 6.06 5.16 2.49
N LEU A 45 4.98 5.56 3.13
CA LEU A 45 4.68 6.94 3.42
C LEU A 45 4.18 7.08 4.85
N ALA A 46 4.80 7.97 5.61
CA ALA A 46 4.31 8.36 6.91
C ALA A 46 3.11 9.32 6.77
N PRO A 47 2.24 9.42 7.79
CA PRO A 47 1.01 10.24 7.70
C PRO A 47 1.28 11.70 7.38
N ASN A 48 2.38 12.26 7.91
CA ASN A 48 2.73 13.67 7.73
C ASN A 48 3.21 13.98 6.31
N ASP A 49 3.67 12.97 5.56
CA ASP A 49 4.23 13.15 4.22
C ASP A 49 3.15 13.10 3.12
N VAL A 50 1.90 12.76 3.46
CA VAL A 50 0.78 12.66 2.51
C VAL A 50 0.56 13.96 1.75
N PHE A 51 0.73 15.09 2.42
CA PHE A 51 0.44 16.40 1.84
C PHE A 51 1.63 17.02 1.12
N THR A 52 2.84 16.49 1.31
CA THR A 52 4.09 17.08 0.82
C THR A 52 4.76 16.25 -0.27
N ALA A 53 4.50 14.94 -0.31
CA ALA A 53 5.10 14.05 -1.30
C ALA A 53 4.35 14.11 -2.66
N PRO A 54 5.06 13.98 -3.80
CA PRO A 54 4.45 13.90 -5.13
C PRO A 54 3.82 12.52 -5.34
N ILE A 55 2.62 12.34 -4.77
CA ILE A 55 1.86 11.09 -4.78
C ILE A 55 0.75 11.18 -5.84
N ARG A 56 0.56 10.09 -6.58
CA ARG A 56 -0.60 9.92 -7.46
C ARG A 56 -1.74 9.19 -6.76
N HIS A 57 -1.44 8.13 -6.00
CA HIS A 57 -2.44 7.31 -5.29
C HIS A 57 -1.93 6.85 -3.93
N ILE A 58 -2.79 6.84 -2.92
CA ILE A 58 -2.59 6.03 -1.71
C ILE A 58 -3.25 4.68 -1.99
N ALA A 59 -2.49 3.59 -1.95
CA ALA A 59 -2.94 2.31 -2.45
C ALA A 59 -3.33 1.33 -1.33
N LEU A 60 -2.66 1.39 -0.19
CA LEU A 60 -2.90 0.47 0.93
C LEU A 60 -2.29 1.05 2.22
N THR A 61 -2.97 0.93 3.36
CA THR A 61 -2.45 1.31 4.68
C THR A 61 -2.12 0.10 5.54
N ARG A 62 -1.25 0.29 6.54
CA ARG A 62 -0.95 -0.76 7.52
C ARG A 62 -2.22 -1.10 8.32
N GLY A 63 -3.04 -0.10 8.65
CA GLY A 63 -4.34 -0.29 9.29
C GLY A 63 -5.27 -1.22 8.51
N GLU A 64 -5.44 -1.00 7.20
CA GLU A 64 -6.28 -1.86 6.36
C GLU A 64 -5.81 -3.32 6.36
N LEU A 65 -4.48 -3.56 6.34
CA LEU A 65 -3.93 -4.91 6.46
C LEU A 65 -4.28 -5.55 7.81
N LEU A 66 -4.12 -4.80 8.91
CA LEU A 66 -4.39 -5.30 10.25
C LEU A 66 -5.89 -5.55 10.49
N GLU A 67 -6.76 -4.67 10.00
CA GLU A 67 -8.22 -4.79 10.05
C GLU A 67 -8.73 -5.97 9.22
N ALA A 68 -8.10 -6.26 8.08
CA ALA A 68 -8.34 -7.46 7.28
C ALA A 68 -7.78 -8.75 7.95
N GLY A 69 -7.17 -8.64 9.13
CA GLY A 69 -6.56 -9.75 9.86
C GLY A 69 -5.30 -10.30 9.19
N VAL A 70 -4.64 -9.50 8.33
CA VAL A 70 -3.37 -9.84 7.70
C VAL A 70 -2.24 -9.52 8.67
N ARG A 71 -1.40 -10.52 8.92
CA ARG A 71 -0.21 -10.42 9.76
C ARG A 71 0.95 -11.16 9.10
N VAL A 72 2.18 -10.86 9.52
CA VAL A 72 3.37 -11.64 9.17
C VAL A 72 3.38 -12.92 10.02
N ALA A 73 2.43 -13.81 9.74
CA ALA A 73 2.25 -15.09 10.41
C ALA A 73 1.82 -16.13 9.38
N ALA A 74 2.08 -17.42 9.67
CA ALA A 74 1.61 -18.51 8.82
C ALA A 74 0.08 -18.49 8.72
N GLY A 75 -0.47 -18.64 7.50
CA GLY A 75 -1.91 -18.72 7.25
C GLY A 75 -2.60 -17.43 6.80
N SER A 76 -1.94 -16.27 6.82
CA SER A 76 -2.52 -15.01 6.29
C SER A 76 -2.48 -14.89 4.76
N GLY A 77 -1.76 -15.79 4.08
CA GLY A 77 -1.52 -15.76 2.64
C GLY A 77 -2.78 -15.58 1.77
N PRO A 78 -3.82 -16.42 1.90
CA PRO A 78 -5.03 -16.30 1.08
C PRO A 78 -5.77 -14.97 1.26
N ARG A 79 -5.82 -14.43 2.49
CA ARG A 79 -6.46 -13.14 2.77
C ARG A 79 -5.66 -11.99 2.15
N LEU A 80 -4.33 -12.05 2.30
CA LEU A 80 -3.44 -11.07 1.69
C LEU A 80 -3.54 -11.09 0.15
N ASP A 81 -3.62 -12.27 -0.46
CA ASP A 81 -3.76 -12.39 -1.91
C ASP A 81 -5.06 -11.79 -2.42
N ALA A 82 -6.19 -12.05 -1.75
CA ALA A 82 -7.49 -11.48 -2.09
C ALA A 82 -7.46 -9.95 -1.99
N LEU A 83 -6.96 -9.42 -0.86
CA LEU A 83 -6.82 -7.98 -0.67
C LEU A 83 -5.93 -7.33 -1.74
N LEU A 84 -4.78 -7.95 -2.04
CA LEU A 84 -3.88 -7.44 -3.09
C LEU A 84 -4.52 -7.52 -4.48
N ALA A 85 -5.36 -8.52 -4.77
CA ALA A 85 -6.08 -8.60 -6.02
C ALA A 85 -7.09 -7.45 -6.17
N ASP A 86 -7.82 -7.12 -5.10
CA ASP A 86 -8.78 -6.02 -5.07
C ASP A 86 -8.09 -4.66 -5.23
N VAL A 87 -7.02 -4.42 -4.47
CA VAL A 87 -6.24 -3.18 -4.57
C VAL A 87 -5.63 -3.01 -5.96
N ASN A 88 -5.04 -4.07 -6.53
CA ASN A 88 -4.50 -4.01 -7.89
C ASN A 88 -5.59 -3.76 -8.95
N THR A 89 -6.77 -4.34 -8.78
CA THR A 89 -7.91 -4.09 -9.66
C THR A 89 -8.37 -2.63 -9.58
N HIS A 90 -8.43 -2.08 -8.37
CA HIS A 90 -8.77 -0.69 -8.16
C HIS A 90 -7.72 0.25 -8.79
N LEU A 91 -6.43 -0.01 -8.56
CA LEU A 91 -5.33 0.76 -9.17
C LEU A 91 -5.43 0.76 -10.70
N VAL A 92 -5.73 -0.38 -11.33
CA VAL A 92 -5.90 -0.44 -12.78
C VAL A 92 -7.05 0.44 -13.27
N LYS A 93 -8.17 0.46 -12.54
CA LYS A 93 -9.33 1.30 -12.87
C LYS A 93 -9.03 2.78 -12.70
N SER A 94 -8.39 3.18 -11.59
CA SER A 94 -8.06 4.58 -11.31
C SER A 94 -6.92 5.11 -12.19
N TRP A 95 -6.02 4.24 -12.66
CA TRP A 95 -4.89 4.64 -13.51
C TRP A 95 -5.30 5.16 -14.89
N ASN A 96 -6.42 4.66 -15.42
CA ASN A 96 -6.93 5.04 -16.74
C ASN A 96 -7.86 6.27 -16.70
N THR A 97 -8.16 6.79 -15.51
CA THR A 97 -9.08 7.93 -15.30
C THR A 97 -8.38 9.22 -14.86
N ALA A 98 -7.08 9.14 -14.52
CA ALA A 98 -6.22 10.27 -14.15
C ALA A 98 -5.20 10.57 -15.25
#